data_AF-A0A947X355-F1
#
_entry.id   AF-A0A947X355-F1
#
_cell.length_a   1.000
_cell.length_b   1.000
_cell.length_c   1.000
_cell.angle_alpha   90.00
_cell.angle_beta   90.00
_cell.angle_gamma   90.00
#
_symmetry.space_group_name_H-M   'P 1'
#
loop_
_entity.id
_entity.type
_entity.pdbx_description
1 polymer ?
#
loop_
_entity_poly.entity_id
_entity_poly.type
_entity_poly.pdbx_seq_one_letter_code
_entity_poly.pdbx_strand_id
1 'polypeptide(L)'
;MSASTTNGPAAVSTTTEAVAARPSGAIIVDHTATDPAAIPDHWLTAAQETVLWAYGSTSHGTQLLAGARYLADHDPQLGFAGDWRVLPEGGGLLMGYDDGWSWNPETFADDARAMLAEVPEATAFMWSWCGELSDPGNDLEAYLDAMTLLRAEYPEVTFVVMTGHTDGGSPQLTVANNRIREWVRVTGGALFDVADIERFDLDGGDHPDTDDACSWCASWCASHPEDCAGLDDVDCAHSHPLICRLKAGALWWLSARLAGWEGGADATP
;
A
#
# COMPACT_ATOMS: atom_id res chain seq x y z
N MET A 1 16.85 -1.15 78.83
CA MET A 1 15.98 -0.17 78.16
C MET A 1 16.82 0.58 77.14
N SER A 2 16.32 0.62 75.91
CA SER A 2 16.65 1.54 74.81
C SER A 2 18.07 1.57 74.25
N ALA A 3 18.27 0.83 73.15
CA ALA A 3 19.21 1.19 72.10
C ALA A 3 18.46 2.00 71.03
N SER A 4 18.98 3.18 70.71
CA SER A 4 18.43 4.11 69.72
C SER A 4 18.98 3.77 68.34
N THR A 5 18.12 3.46 67.37
CA THR A 5 18.50 3.24 65.98
C THR A 5 18.16 4.46 65.13
N THR A 6 19.17 4.93 64.41
CA THR A 6 19.14 6.01 63.41
C THR A 6 18.48 5.53 62.10
N ASN A 7 17.48 6.26 61.59
CA ASN A 7 16.99 6.12 60.21
C ASN A 7 17.59 7.23 59.34
N GLY A 8 18.35 6.85 58.31
CA GLY A 8 18.72 7.74 57.20
C GLY A 8 17.65 7.70 56.10
N PRO A 9 17.53 8.76 55.27
CA PRO A 9 16.52 8.80 54.21
C PRO A 9 16.92 7.91 53.03
N ALA A 10 15.99 7.08 52.57
CA ALA A 10 16.13 6.25 51.38
C ALA A 10 16.01 7.13 50.12
N ALA A 11 16.99 7.02 49.22
CA ALA A 11 16.93 7.64 47.90
C ALA A 11 15.91 6.91 47.02
N VAL A 12 14.96 7.65 46.45
CA VAL A 12 14.03 7.14 45.45
C VAL A 12 14.73 7.18 44.09
N SER A 13 15.03 6.01 43.54
CA SER A 13 15.54 5.84 42.19
C SER A 13 14.35 5.67 41.24
N THR A 14 14.02 6.71 40.48
CA THR A 14 13.07 6.61 39.36
C THR A 14 13.81 6.12 38.14
N THR A 15 13.74 4.82 37.86
CA THR A 15 14.11 4.27 36.56
C THR A 15 12.95 4.49 35.60
N THR A 16 13.13 5.44 34.68
CA THR A 16 12.28 5.57 33.49
C THR A 16 12.57 4.36 32.61
N GLU A 17 11.65 3.40 32.60
CA GLU A 17 11.72 2.26 31.69
C GLU A 17 11.35 2.77 30.29
N ALA A 18 12.34 2.91 29.42
CA ALA A 18 12.10 3.14 28.02
C ALA A 18 11.36 1.90 27.49
N VAL A 19 10.09 2.07 27.13
CA VAL A 19 9.35 1.07 26.37
C VAL A 19 10.08 0.96 25.03
N ALA A 20 10.91 -0.07 24.89
CA ALA A 20 11.46 -0.44 23.60
C ALA A 20 10.28 -0.79 22.70
N ALA A 21 9.98 0.09 21.74
CA ALA A 21 9.06 -0.21 20.66
C ALA A 21 9.55 -1.51 20.00
N ARG A 22 8.72 -2.55 20.01
CA ARG A 22 8.94 -3.68 19.12
C ARG A 22 8.99 -3.10 17.70
N PRO A 23 9.91 -3.53 16.84
CA PRO A 23 9.72 -3.27 15.42
C PRO A 23 8.37 -3.89 15.08
N SER A 24 7.38 -3.06 14.72
CA SER A 24 6.19 -3.58 14.04
C SER A 24 6.72 -4.33 12.83
N GLY A 25 6.26 -5.57 12.63
CA GLY A 25 6.58 -6.31 11.42
C GLY A 25 6.22 -5.48 10.19
N ALA A 26 6.85 -5.76 9.05
CA ALA A 26 6.47 -5.10 7.81
C ALA A 26 4.97 -5.25 7.54
N ILE A 27 4.32 -4.17 7.13
CA ILE A 27 2.95 -4.20 6.62
C ILE A 27 3.03 -4.73 5.20
N ILE A 28 2.49 -5.91 4.95
CA ILE A 28 2.41 -6.50 3.61
C ILE A 28 0.93 -6.64 3.28
N VAL A 29 0.53 -6.06 2.15
CA VAL A 29 -0.81 -6.19 1.58
C VAL A 29 -0.67 -6.91 0.25
N ASP A 30 -1.29 -8.07 0.17
CA ASP A 30 -1.20 -9.05 -0.91
C ASP A 30 -2.61 -9.58 -1.25
N HIS A 31 -2.75 -10.68 -2.00
CA HIS A 31 -4.07 -11.20 -2.40
C HIS A 31 -5.01 -11.51 -1.21
N THR A 32 -4.47 -11.78 -0.02
CA THR A 32 -5.25 -12.09 1.18
C THR A 32 -5.91 -10.87 1.82
N ALA A 33 -5.57 -9.67 1.36
CA ALA A 33 -6.00 -8.39 1.91
C ALA A 33 -6.74 -7.55 0.86
N THR A 34 -7.65 -8.16 0.10
CA THR A 34 -8.38 -7.50 -1.01
C THR A 34 -9.86 -7.26 -0.73
N ASP A 35 -10.44 -7.82 0.34
CA ASP A 35 -11.84 -7.65 0.69
C ASP A 35 -12.04 -6.52 1.74
N PRO A 36 -12.46 -5.31 1.34
CA PRO A 36 -12.63 -4.20 2.28
C PRO A 36 -13.72 -4.44 3.34
N ALA A 37 -14.65 -5.38 3.13
CA ALA A 37 -15.68 -5.71 4.11
C ALA A 37 -15.12 -6.38 5.39
N ALA A 38 -13.89 -6.89 5.32
CA ALA A 38 -13.18 -7.44 6.47
C ALA A 38 -12.53 -6.35 7.35
N ILE A 39 -12.52 -5.09 6.90
CA ILE A 39 -12.00 -3.96 7.67
C ILE A 39 -13.10 -3.44 8.60
N PRO A 40 -12.89 -3.40 9.94
CA PRO A 40 -13.89 -2.82 10.84
C PRO A 40 -14.17 -1.34 10.52
N ASP A 41 -15.43 -0.90 10.63
CA ASP A 41 -15.88 0.47 10.30
C ASP A 41 -15.04 1.59 10.94
N HIS A 42 -14.58 1.38 12.18
CA HIS A 42 -13.75 2.35 12.88
C HIS A 42 -12.35 2.49 12.26
N TRP A 43 -11.82 1.42 11.64
CA TRP A 43 -10.57 1.48 10.88
C TRP A 43 -10.77 2.04 9.48
N LEU A 44 -11.92 1.83 8.85
CA LEU A 44 -12.29 2.58 7.64
C LEU A 44 -12.32 4.09 7.94
N THR A 45 -12.95 4.48 9.04
CA THR A 45 -13.01 5.89 9.48
C THR A 45 -11.61 6.43 9.80
N ALA A 46 -10.81 5.69 10.59
CA ALA A 46 -9.46 6.10 10.94
C ALA A 46 -8.54 6.23 9.71
N ALA A 47 -8.70 5.37 8.70
CA ALA A 47 -7.99 5.47 7.44
C ALA A 47 -8.32 6.77 6.69
N GLN A 48 -9.60 7.12 6.61
CA GLN A 48 -10.05 8.37 5.97
C GLN A 48 -9.54 9.61 6.71
N GLU A 49 -9.42 9.56 8.04
CA GLU A 49 -9.01 10.70 8.85
C GLU A 49 -7.48 10.90 8.94
N THR A 50 -6.69 9.82 8.80
CA THR A 50 -5.25 9.86 9.11
C THR A 50 -4.34 9.48 7.95
N VAL A 51 -4.86 8.83 6.90
CA VAL A 51 -4.07 8.40 5.74
C VAL A 51 -4.37 9.29 4.54
N LEU A 52 -3.38 10.12 4.21
CA LEU A 52 -3.42 11.06 3.09
C LEU A 52 -2.34 10.67 2.08
N TRP A 53 -2.76 10.29 0.88
CA TRP A 53 -1.86 9.70 -0.11
C TRP A 53 -1.24 10.75 -1.03
N ALA A 54 0.09 10.70 -1.17
CA ALA A 54 0.80 11.16 -2.35
C ALA A 54 1.13 9.94 -3.23
N TYR A 55 0.50 9.83 -4.40
CA TYR A 55 0.62 8.66 -5.28
C TYR A 55 1.14 8.99 -6.67
N GLY A 56 2.41 8.68 -6.93
CA GLY A 56 2.98 8.76 -8.26
C GLY A 56 2.74 7.47 -9.05
N SER A 57 2.57 7.56 -10.35
CA SER A 57 2.33 6.38 -11.17
C SER A 57 2.67 6.58 -12.64
N THR A 58 2.75 5.45 -13.31
CA THR A 58 2.63 5.33 -14.76
C THR A 58 1.24 4.81 -15.13
N SER A 59 1.02 4.42 -16.39
CA SER A 59 -0.31 3.99 -16.86
C SER A 59 -0.92 2.85 -16.05
N HIS A 60 -0.15 1.84 -15.61
CA HIS A 60 -0.70 0.73 -14.82
C HIS A 60 -1.15 1.16 -13.42
N GLY A 61 -0.53 2.19 -12.84
CA GLY A 61 -0.93 2.68 -11.52
C GLY A 61 -2.30 3.34 -11.50
N THR A 62 -2.78 3.85 -12.65
CA THR A 62 -4.15 4.41 -12.76
C THR A 62 -5.25 3.40 -12.41
N GLN A 63 -4.94 2.10 -12.44
CA GLN A 63 -5.83 1.04 -11.99
C GLN A 63 -6.30 1.21 -10.53
N LEU A 64 -5.45 1.74 -9.64
CA LEU A 64 -5.84 2.01 -8.25
C LEU A 64 -6.92 3.10 -8.19
N LEU A 65 -6.80 4.15 -9.01
CA LEU A 65 -7.79 5.23 -9.09
C LEU A 65 -9.12 4.71 -9.66
N ALA A 66 -9.06 3.91 -10.72
CA ALA A 66 -10.26 3.33 -11.34
C ALA A 66 -11.02 2.42 -10.38
N GLY A 67 -10.31 1.53 -9.68
CA GLY A 67 -10.91 0.65 -8.68
C GLY A 67 -11.45 1.39 -7.46
N ALA A 68 -10.73 2.41 -6.96
CA ALA A 68 -11.18 3.18 -5.80
C ALA A 68 -12.44 3.98 -6.09
N ARG A 69 -12.55 4.56 -7.30
CA ARG A 69 -13.78 5.21 -7.78
C ARG A 69 -14.93 4.20 -7.88
N TYR A 70 -14.68 3.03 -8.46
CA TYR A 70 -15.68 1.96 -8.52
C TYR A 70 -16.21 1.59 -7.12
N LEU A 71 -15.32 1.37 -6.14
CA LEU A 71 -15.72 1.06 -4.77
C LEU A 71 -16.54 2.19 -4.13
N ALA A 72 -16.11 3.45 -4.31
CA ALA A 72 -16.83 4.61 -3.78
C ALA A 72 -18.24 4.77 -4.36
N ASP A 73 -18.44 4.43 -5.64
CA ASP A 73 -19.75 4.49 -6.30
C ASP A 73 -20.71 3.38 -5.82
N HIS A 74 -20.17 2.25 -5.32
CA HIS A 74 -20.94 1.08 -4.89
C HIS A 74 -21.12 0.99 -3.37
N ASP A 75 -20.19 1.54 -2.59
CA ASP A 75 -20.25 1.58 -1.13
C ASP A 75 -19.80 2.96 -0.61
N PRO A 76 -20.74 3.77 -0.09
CA PRO A 76 -20.42 5.08 0.49
C PRO A 76 -19.44 5.04 1.68
N GLN A 77 -19.29 3.91 2.38
CA GLN A 77 -18.27 3.76 3.44
C GLN A 77 -16.86 3.72 2.84
N LEU A 78 -16.75 3.30 1.58
CA LEU A 78 -15.50 3.23 0.80
C LEU A 78 -15.32 4.46 -0.10
N GLY A 79 -15.77 5.63 0.36
CA GLY A 79 -15.63 6.88 -0.38
C GLY A 79 -14.18 7.20 -0.76
N PHE A 80 -13.97 7.76 -1.95
CA PHE A 80 -12.65 8.09 -2.48
C PHE A 80 -12.68 9.44 -3.19
N ALA A 81 -11.66 10.26 -2.97
CA ALA A 81 -11.43 11.48 -3.73
C ALA A 81 -9.95 11.58 -4.10
N GLY A 82 -9.68 11.75 -5.39
CA GLY A 82 -8.33 12.00 -5.88
C GLY A 82 -8.29 13.20 -6.82
N ASP A 83 -7.23 14.00 -6.73
CA ASP A 83 -6.97 15.14 -7.61
C ASP A 83 -5.49 15.21 -8.01
N TRP A 84 -5.21 15.91 -9.10
CA TRP A 84 -3.87 16.01 -9.66
C TRP A 84 -2.94 16.82 -8.76
N ARG A 85 -1.98 16.13 -8.13
CA ARG A 85 -0.90 16.69 -7.29
C ARG A 85 -1.38 17.56 -6.12
N VAL A 86 -2.63 17.42 -5.71
CA VAL A 86 -3.24 18.15 -4.59
C VAL A 86 -4.17 17.20 -3.85
N LEU A 87 -4.22 17.30 -2.52
CA LEU A 87 -5.24 16.59 -1.76
C LEU A 87 -6.60 17.27 -1.95
N PRO A 88 -7.61 16.56 -2.48
CA PRO A 88 -8.94 17.15 -2.64
C PRO A 88 -9.61 17.41 -1.29
N GLU A 89 -10.50 18.40 -1.26
CA GLU A 89 -11.43 18.56 -0.15
C GLU A 89 -12.52 17.48 -0.23
N GLY A 90 -12.91 16.89 0.91
CA GLY A 90 -13.98 15.90 0.94
C GLY A 90 -13.88 14.94 2.11
N GLY A 91 -14.67 13.87 2.02
CA GLY A 91 -14.55 12.68 2.88
C GLY A 91 -14.15 11.47 2.03
N GLY A 92 -13.80 10.37 2.69
CA GLY A 92 -13.22 9.19 2.04
C GLY A 92 -11.69 9.16 2.10
N LEU A 93 -11.09 8.18 1.42
CA LEU A 93 -9.64 8.17 1.22
C LEU A 93 -9.27 9.28 0.24
N LEU A 94 -8.34 10.13 0.68
CA LEU A 94 -7.88 11.28 -0.09
C LEU A 94 -6.52 10.98 -0.73
N MET A 95 -6.37 11.35 -2.00
CA MET A 95 -5.15 11.11 -2.76
C MET A 95 -4.80 12.28 -3.69
N GLY A 96 -3.64 12.91 -3.46
CA GLY A 96 -2.98 13.70 -4.50
C GLY A 96 -2.21 12.76 -5.41
N TYR A 97 -2.58 12.66 -6.68
CA TYR A 97 -1.96 11.72 -7.62
C TYR A 97 -1.24 12.42 -8.78
N ASP A 98 -0.25 11.73 -9.34
CA ASP A 98 0.46 12.12 -10.56
C ASP A 98 0.74 10.86 -11.39
N ASP A 99 0.09 10.73 -12.55
CA ASP A 99 0.25 9.61 -13.48
C ASP A 99 1.19 9.93 -14.67
N GLY A 100 1.94 11.03 -14.58
CA GLY A 100 2.66 11.64 -15.70
C GLY A 100 4.17 11.41 -15.74
N TRP A 101 4.77 10.68 -14.79
CA TRP A 101 6.23 10.52 -14.73
C TRP A 101 6.67 9.05 -14.62
N SER A 102 7.58 8.69 -15.51
CA SER A 102 8.14 7.33 -15.63
C SER A 102 9.33 7.11 -14.71
N TRP A 103 9.70 5.84 -14.51
CA TRP A 103 10.91 5.48 -13.78
C TRP A 103 12.16 6.08 -14.43
N ASN A 104 12.93 6.82 -13.64
CA ASN A 104 14.28 7.26 -13.99
C ASN A 104 15.13 7.30 -12.71
N PRO A 105 16.21 6.50 -12.61
CA PRO A 105 17.03 6.44 -11.40
C PRO A 105 17.70 7.78 -11.05
N GLU A 106 17.92 8.66 -12.01
CA GLU A 106 18.57 9.97 -11.78
C GLU A 106 17.61 11.01 -11.22
N THR A 107 16.31 10.94 -11.53
CA THR A 107 15.33 11.97 -11.16
C THR A 107 14.33 11.50 -10.11
N PHE A 108 14.18 10.18 -9.89
CA PHE A 108 13.09 9.63 -9.08
C PHE A 108 12.97 10.25 -7.69
N ALA A 109 14.10 10.42 -6.99
CA ALA A 109 14.08 11.04 -5.66
C ALA A 109 13.66 12.52 -5.71
N ASP A 110 14.08 13.26 -6.73
CA ASP A 110 13.70 14.67 -6.91
C ASP A 110 12.23 14.81 -7.31
N ASP A 111 11.72 13.91 -8.15
CA ASP A 111 10.31 13.87 -8.54
C ASP A 111 9.41 13.52 -7.35
N ALA A 112 9.81 12.57 -6.51
CA ALA A 112 9.12 12.24 -5.25
C ALA A 112 9.12 13.43 -4.27
N ARG A 113 10.25 14.14 -4.12
CA ARG A 113 10.32 15.37 -3.31
C ARG A 113 9.41 16.46 -3.86
N ALA A 114 9.37 16.65 -5.18
CA ALA A 114 8.51 17.63 -5.82
C ALA A 114 7.04 17.33 -5.55
N MET A 115 6.65 16.05 -5.67
CA MET A 115 5.30 15.61 -5.35
C MET A 115 4.92 15.86 -3.88
N LEU A 116 5.79 15.49 -2.94
CA LEU A 116 5.57 15.74 -1.51
C LEU A 116 5.56 17.23 -1.16
N ALA A 117 6.23 18.09 -1.95
CA ALA A 117 6.14 19.54 -1.80
C ALA A 117 4.82 20.12 -2.31
N GLU A 118 4.20 19.50 -3.32
CA GLU A 118 2.87 19.87 -3.84
C GLU A 118 1.73 19.29 -2.98
N VAL A 119 2.00 18.19 -2.26
CA VAL A 119 1.07 17.53 -1.33
C VAL A 119 1.68 17.47 0.10
N PRO A 120 1.89 18.61 0.76
CA PRO A 120 2.65 18.68 2.01
C PRO A 120 1.95 18.02 3.22
N GLU A 121 0.65 17.76 3.14
CA GLU A 121 -0.12 17.08 4.18
C GLU A 121 -0.10 15.55 4.04
N ALA A 122 0.50 15.00 2.98
CA ALA A 122 0.55 13.55 2.78
C ALA A 122 1.21 12.83 3.96
N THR A 123 0.58 11.76 4.43
CA THR A 123 1.10 10.87 5.48
C THR A 123 1.62 9.56 4.93
N ALA A 124 1.32 9.26 3.66
CA ALA A 124 1.81 8.09 2.94
C ALA A 124 2.21 8.44 1.51
N PHE A 125 3.31 7.85 1.04
CA PHE A 125 3.78 7.96 -0.33
C PHE A 125 3.87 6.57 -0.97
N MET A 126 3.43 6.46 -2.22
CA MET A 126 3.58 5.24 -3.01
C MET A 126 3.85 5.60 -4.47
N TRP A 127 4.64 4.79 -5.17
CA TRP A 127 4.86 4.93 -6.61
C TRP A 127 4.68 3.61 -7.35
N SER A 128 4.10 3.64 -8.55
CA SER A 128 3.74 2.45 -9.33
C SER A 128 4.45 2.35 -10.68
N TRP A 129 5.05 1.17 -10.89
CA TRP A 129 5.68 0.74 -12.13
C TRP A 129 4.67 0.50 -13.27
N CYS A 130 5.15 0.63 -14.51
CA CYS A 130 4.58 -0.02 -15.70
C CYS A 130 5.39 -1.31 -15.92
N GLY A 131 5.88 -1.53 -17.15
CA GLY A 131 6.75 -2.65 -17.51
C GLY A 131 8.24 -2.49 -17.14
N GLU A 132 8.65 -1.38 -16.52
CA GLU A 132 10.08 -1.07 -16.37
C GLU A 132 10.83 -2.10 -15.50
N LEU A 133 10.17 -2.80 -14.58
CA LEU A 133 10.80 -3.87 -13.79
C LEU A 133 11.17 -5.11 -14.60
N SER A 134 10.51 -5.31 -15.75
CA SER A 134 10.81 -6.39 -16.68
C SER A 134 11.88 -6.01 -17.70
N ASP A 135 12.20 -4.71 -17.82
CA ASP A 135 13.17 -4.22 -18.80
C ASP A 135 14.61 -4.66 -18.46
N PRO A 136 15.36 -5.17 -19.45
CA PRO A 136 16.79 -5.39 -19.28
C PRO A 136 17.51 -4.09 -18.94
N GLY A 137 18.25 -4.08 -17.82
CA GLY A 137 19.01 -2.92 -17.38
C GLY A 137 18.25 -1.97 -16.45
N ASN A 138 17.04 -2.33 -16.02
CA ASN A 138 16.38 -1.68 -14.89
C ASN A 138 17.31 -1.67 -13.65
N ASP A 139 17.40 -0.51 -13.00
CA ASP A 139 18.19 -0.33 -11.78
C ASP A 139 17.30 -0.37 -10.53
N LEU A 140 16.84 -1.57 -10.18
CA LEU A 140 16.00 -1.79 -9.00
C LEU A 140 16.70 -1.37 -7.71
N GLU A 141 18.02 -1.52 -7.61
CA GLU A 141 18.74 -1.13 -6.39
C GLU A 141 18.76 0.40 -6.24
N ALA A 142 18.91 1.17 -7.33
CA ALA A 142 18.76 2.63 -7.26
C ALA A 142 17.38 3.05 -6.76
N TYR A 143 16.31 2.33 -7.13
CA TYR A 143 14.97 2.58 -6.58
C TYR A 143 14.92 2.32 -5.07
N LEU A 144 15.42 1.18 -4.60
CA LEU A 144 15.42 0.83 -3.17
C LEU A 144 16.31 1.78 -2.34
N ASP A 145 17.43 2.24 -2.90
CA ASP A 145 18.29 3.25 -2.30
C ASP A 145 17.59 4.61 -2.22
N ALA A 146 16.87 5.02 -3.28
CA ALA A 146 16.06 6.23 -3.26
C ALA A 146 14.92 6.16 -2.23
N MET A 147 14.24 5.02 -2.12
CA MET A 147 13.21 4.80 -1.07
C MET A 147 13.83 4.87 0.33
N THR A 148 15.05 4.36 0.52
CA THR A 148 15.78 4.49 1.79
C THR A 148 16.12 5.95 2.11
N LEU A 149 16.58 6.70 1.11
CA LEU A 149 16.90 8.12 1.24
C LEU A 149 15.65 8.94 1.62
N LEU A 150 14.56 8.77 0.88
CA LEU A 150 13.32 9.51 1.09
C LEU A 150 12.70 9.21 2.46
N ARG A 151 12.74 7.95 2.93
CA ARG A 151 12.33 7.59 4.30
C ARG A 151 13.12 8.33 5.38
N ALA A 152 14.39 8.63 5.13
CA ALA A 152 15.22 9.37 6.08
C ALA A 152 14.96 10.89 6.03
N GLU A 153 14.59 11.41 4.86
CA GLU A 153 14.29 12.83 4.65
C GLU A 153 12.90 13.23 5.15
N TYR A 154 11.91 12.33 5.05
CA TYR A 154 10.51 12.55 5.43
C TYR A 154 10.05 11.50 6.46
N PRO A 155 10.55 11.55 7.71
CA PRO A 155 10.27 10.53 8.73
C PRO A 155 8.80 10.44 9.17
N GLU A 156 8.00 11.47 8.90
CA GLU A 156 6.55 11.52 9.13
C GLU A 156 5.73 10.86 8.01
N VAL A 157 6.33 10.59 6.85
CA VAL A 157 5.66 9.97 5.70
C VAL A 157 5.99 8.49 5.65
N THR A 158 4.97 7.64 5.59
CA THR A 158 5.19 6.22 5.33
C THR A 158 5.40 5.97 3.85
N PHE A 159 6.62 5.57 3.47
CA PHE A 159 6.92 5.15 2.10
C PHE A 159 6.53 3.68 1.89
N VAL A 160 5.58 3.47 1.00
CA VAL A 160 5.11 2.15 0.58
C VAL A 160 5.84 1.77 -0.70
N VAL A 161 6.46 0.60 -0.69
CA VAL A 161 7.09 0.00 -1.87
C VAL A 161 6.07 -0.86 -2.60
N MET A 162 6.11 -0.89 -3.93
CA MET A 162 5.19 -1.67 -4.76
C MET A 162 5.96 -2.68 -5.61
N THR A 163 5.46 -3.92 -5.74
CA THR A 163 5.94 -4.84 -6.79
C THR A 163 5.42 -4.43 -8.17
N GLY A 164 6.05 -4.91 -9.24
CA GLY A 164 5.54 -4.73 -10.61
C GLY A 164 4.27 -5.53 -10.86
N HIS A 165 3.54 -5.20 -11.93
CA HIS A 165 2.43 -6.02 -12.40
C HIS A 165 2.92 -7.33 -13.02
N THR A 166 2.08 -8.35 -13.03
CA THR A 166 2.31 -9.63 -13.71
C THR A 166 2.36 -9.44 -15.23
N ASP A 167 3.26 -10.15 -15.92
CA ASP A 167 3.52 -9.99 -17.35
C ASP A 167 3.69 -11.34 -18.09
N GLY A 168 3.03 -12.39 -17.61
CA GLY A 168 3.08 -13.73 -18.21
C GLY A 168 4.24 -14.60 -17.71
N GLY A 169 4.70 -14.35 -16.48
CA GLY A 169 5.71 -15.19 -15.82
C GLY A 169 7.16 -14.83 -16.15
N SER A 170 7.46 -13.56 -16.44
CA SER A 170 8.84 -13.11 -16.69
C SER A 170 9.79 -13.51 -15.55
N PRO A 171 10.90 -14.23 -15.86
CA PRO A 171 11.90 -14.56 -14.85
C PRO A 171 12.58 -13.32 -14.26
N GLN A 172 12.77 -12.27 -15.09
CA GLN A 172 13.37 -11.01 -14.66
C GLN A 172 12.47 -10.30 -13.65
N LEU A 173 11.18 -10.18 -13.97
CA LEU A 173 10.18 -9.61 -13.08
C LEU A 173 10.07 -10.39 -11.78
N THR A 174 10.08 -11.72 -11.86
CA THR A 174 10.02 -12.60 -10.69
C THR A 174 11.19 -12.35 -9.75
N VAL A 175 12.40 -12.20 -10.28
CA VAL A 175 13.59 -11.84 -9.48
C VAL A 175 13.44 -10.45 -8.87
N ALA A 176 13.00 -9.47 -9.63
CA ALA A 176 12.80 -8.09 -9.16
C ALA A 176 11.76 -8.01 -8.03
N ASN A 177 10.59 -8.60 -8.21
CA ASN A 177 9.52 -8.62 -7.22
C ASN A 177 9.94 -9.35 -5.94
N ASN A 178 10.66 -10.47 -6.07
CA ASN A 178 11.20 -11.18 -4.90
C ASN A 178 12.26 -10.36 -4.16
N ARG A 179 13.07 -9.57 -4.89
CA ARG A 179 14.05 -8.66 -4.28
C ARG A 179 13.36 -7.53 -3.49
N ILE A 180 12.27 -6.96 -4.02
CA ILE A 180 11.44 -5.95 -3.32
C ILE A 180 10.84 -6.54 -2.04
N ARG A 181 10.19 -7.72 -2.15
CA ARG A 181 9.61 -8.42 -1.00
C ARG A 181 10.65 -8.68 0.09
N GLU A 182 11.83 -9.14 -0.29
CA GLU A 182 12.92 -9.37 0.66
C GLU A 182 13.42 -8.07 1.30
N TRP A 183 13.58 -6.99 0.53
CA TRP A 183 13.98 -5.70 1.05
C TRP A 183 13.02 -5.20 2.13
N VAL A 184 11.70 -5.32 1.92
CA VAL A 184 10.70 -4.89 2.91
C VAL A 184 10.74 -5.78 4.17
N ARG A 185 10.92 -7.09 4.02
CA ARG A 185 11.06 -8.00 5.18
C ARG A 185 12.29 -7.68 6.03
N VAL A 186 13.39 -7.29 5.40
CA VAL A 186 14.65 -6.97 6.09
C VAL A 186 14.65 -5.57 6.70
N THR A 187 14.14 -4.57 5.98
CA THR A 187 14.21 -3.16 6.39
C THR A 187 12.97 -2.67 7.15
N GLY A 188 11.90 -3.47 7.16
CA GLY A 188 10.59 -3.05 7.65
C GLY A 188 9.96 -1.98 6.76
N GLY A 189 8.74 -1.56 7.10
CA GLY A 189 7.95 -0.60 6.32
C GLY A 189 6.71 -1.25 5.73
N ALA A 190 6.26 -0.76 4.57
CA ALA A 190 5.04 -1.21 3.93
C ALA A 190 5.28 -1.68 2.48
N LEU A 191 4.60 -2.75 2.09
CA LEU A 191 4.58 -3.33 0.75
C LEU A 191 3.14 -3.43 0.23
N PHE A 192 2.93 -2.94 -0.98
CA PHE A 192 1.74 -3.19 -1.79
C PHE A 192 2.10 -4.19 -2.90
N ASP A 193 1.75 -5.47 -2.70
CA ASP A 193 2.23 -6.57 -3.55
C ASP A 193 1.30 -6.83 -4.74
N VAL A 194 1.36 -5.94 -5.73
CA VAL A 194 0.59 -6.02 -6.98
C VAL A 194 0.73 -7.38 -7.66
N ALA A 195 1.96 -7.87 -7.84
CA ALA A 195 2.19 -9.14 -8.53
C ALA A 195 1.55 -10.32 -7.81
N ASP A 196 1.39 -10.23 -6.50
CA ASP A 196 0.69 -11.25 -5.72
C ASP A 196 -0.83 -11.10 -5.88
N ILE A 197 -1.37 -9.88 -5.73
CA ILE A 197 -2.80 -9.59 -5.94
C ILE A 197 -3.30 -10.06 -7.32
N GLU A 198 -2.53 -9.84 -8.38
CA GLU A 198 -2.93 -10.22 -9.74
C GLU A 198 -2.85 -11.73 -10.02
N ARG A 199 -2.02 -12.44 -9.27
CA ARG A 199 -1.70 -13.85 -9.48
C ARG A 199 -2.74 -14.79 -8.89
N PHE A 200 -3.45 -14.37 -7.84
CA PHE A 200 -4.40 -15.22 -7.14
C PHE A 200 -5.84 -14.81 -7.43
N ASP A 201 -6.68 -15.81 -7.72
CA ASP A 201 -8.14 -15.60 -7.72
C ASP A 201 -8.69 -15.49 -6.29
N LEU A 202 -9.97 -15.12 -6.16
CA LEU A 202 -10.57 -14.84 -4.84
C LEU A 202 -10.76 -16.11 -3.99
N ASP A 203 -10.65 -17.31 -4.58
CA ASP A 203 -10.61 -18.59 -3.85
C ASP A 203 -9.17 -18.98 -3.43
N GLY A 204 -8.18 -18.16 -3.75
CA GLY A 204 -6.76 -18.43 -3.52
C GLY A 204 -6.14 -19.38 -4.54
N GLY A 205 -6.76 -19.58 -5.70
CA GLY A 205 -6.21 -20.31 -6.83
C GLY A 205 -5.02 -19.56 -7.44
N ASP A 206 -3.91 -20.27 -7.61
CA ASP A 206 -2.63 -19.72 -8.08
C ASP A 206 -2.52 -19.73 -9.62
N HIS A 207 -2.29 -18.56 -10.22
CA HIS A 207 -2.11 -18.35 -11.68
C HIS A 207 -0.73 -17.77 -12.00
N PRO A 208 0.36 -18.56 -11.89
CA PRO A 208 1.74 -18.06 -11.99
C PRO A 208 2.12 -17.46 -13.35
N ASP A 209 1.40 -17.85 -14.40
CA ASP A 209 1.64 -17.41 -15.78
C ASP A 209 0.62 -16.35 -16.23
N THR A 210 -0.13 -15.74 -15.30
CA THR A 210 -1.02 -14.63 -15.65
C THR A 210 -0.21 -13.42 -16.13
N ASP A 211 -0.80 -12.68 -17.05
CA ASP A 211 -0.28 -11.45 -17.63
C ASP A 211 -1.17 -10.26 -17.23
N ASP A 212 -0.81 -9.08 -17.72
CA ASP A 212 -1.51 -7.81 -17.48
C ASP A 212 -3.03 -7.93 -17.70
N ALA A 213 -3.46 -8.73 -18.68
CA ALA A 213 -4.87 -8.90 -19.06
C ALA A 213 -5.68 -9.72 -18.05
N CYS A 214 -5.03 -10.33 -17.05
CA CYS A 214 -5.63 -11.26 -16.10
C CYS A 214 -6.33 -12.44 -16.79
N SER A 215 -5.54 -13.40 -17.26
CA SER A 215 -6.04 -14.55 -18.04
C SER A 215 -7.14 -15.39 -17.36
N TRP A 216 -7.22 -15.35 -16.02
CA TRP A 216 -8.22 -16.08 -15.24
C TRP A 216 -9.51 -15.28 -14.98
N CYS A 217 -9.46 -13.94 -14.98
CA CYS A 217 -10.54 -13.07 -14.55
C CYS A 217 -11.85 -13.26 -15.33
N ALA A 218 -11.77 -13.40 -16.67
CA ALA A 218 -12.96 -13.56 -17.49
C ALA A 218 -13.71 -14.87 -17.17
N SER A 219 -12.97 -15.95 -16.89
CA SER A 219 -13.58 -17.22 -16.47
C SER A 219 -14.17 -17.11 -15.07
N TRP A 220 -13.49 -16.40 -14.16
CA TRP A 220 -13.97 -16.12 -12.81
C TRP A 220 -15.30 -15.38 -12.83
N CYS A 221 -15.39 -14.26 -13.55
CA CYS A 221 -16.62 -13.48 -13.64
C CYS A 221 -17.77 -14.27 -14.29
N ALA A 222 -17.47 -15.23 -15.17
CA ALA A 222 -18.50 -16.08 -15.75
C ALA A 222 -19.07 -17.09 -14.73
N SER A 223 -18.28 -17.54 -13.75
CA SER A 223 -18.74 -18.43 -12.67
C SER A 223 -19.23 -17.69 -11.41
N HIS A 224 -18.76 -16.47 -11.19
CA HIS A 224 -19.02 -15.62 -10.02
C HIS A 224 -19.46 -14.21 -10.46
N PRO A 225 -20.62 -14.07 -11.11
CA PRO A 225 -21.07 -12.79 -11.65
C PRO A 225 -21.25 -11.70 -10.57
N GLU A 226 -21.48 -12.07 -9.31
CA GLU A 226 -21.58 -11.16 -8.17
C GLU A 226 -20.27 -10.41 -7.87
N ASP A 227 -19.12 -11.04 -8.10
CA ASP A 227 -17.81 -10.41 -7.87
C ASP A 227 -17.47 -9.39 -8.96
N CYS A 228 -18.17 -9.45 -10.09
CA CYS A 228 -17.92 -8.59 -11.24
C CYS A 228 -19.10 -7.67 -11.58
N ALA A 229 -20.12 -7.62 -10.71
CA ALA A 229 -21.28 -6.76 -10.90
C ALA A 229 -20.86 -5.28 -10.98
N GLY A 230 -21.28 -4.56 -12.03
CA GLY A 230 -21.00 -3.13 -12.18
C GLY A 230 -19.59 -2.79 -12.67
N LEU A 231 -18.76 -3.78 -13.02
CA LEU A 231 -17.42 -3.57 -13.54
C LEU A 231 -17.34 -3.24 -15.04
N ASP A 232 -18.47 -3.36 -15.77
CA ASP A 232 -18.50 -3.21 -17.24
C ASP A 232 -18.02 -1.84 -17.73
N ASP A 233 -18.23 -0.79 -16.91
CA ASP A 233 -17.87 0.60 -17.23
C ASP A 233 -16.55 1.05 -16.58
N VAL A 234 -15.86 0.16 -15.87
CA VAL A 234 -14.59 0.49 -15.20
C VAL A 234 -13.44 0.38 -16.22
N ASP A 235 -12.87 1.54 -16.57
CA ASP A 235 -11.68 1.60 -17.42
C ASP A 235 -10.43 1.21 -16.62
N CYS A 236 -10.09 -0.08 -16.67
CA CYS A 236 -8.94 -0.65 -15.99
C CYS A 236 -7.76 -0.75 -16.98
N ALA A 237 -6.81 0.17 -16.86
CA ALA A 237 -5.69 0.27 -17.80
C ALA A 237 -4.96 -1.08 -17.96
N HIS A 238 -4.91 -1.60 -19.19
CA HIS A 238 -4.21 -2.84 -19.58
C HIS A 238 -4.69 -4.14 -18.92
N SER A 239 -5.74 -4.11 -18.09
CA SER A 239 -6.15 -5.25 -17.28
C SER A 239 -7.66 -5.49 -17.27
N HIS A 240 -8.06 -6.60 -16.68
CA HIS A 240 -9.47 -6.87 -16.42
C HIS A 240 -9.96 -6.00 -15.25
N PRO A 241 -11.15 -5.38 -15.33
CA PRO A 241 -11.72 -4.55 -14.25
C PRO A 241 -11.72 -5.15 -12.85
N LEU A 242 -11.81 -6.47 -12.75
CA LEU A 242 -11.71 -7.20 -11.48
C LEU A 242 -10.39 -6.90 -10.74
N ILE A 243 -9.27 -6.79 -11.47
CA ILE A 243 -7.97 -6.45 -10.87
C ILE A 243 -7.99 -5.05 -10.27
N CYS A 244 -8.59 -4.06 -10.94
CA CYS A 244 -8.76 -2.73 -10.39
C CYS A 244 -9.55 -2.75 -9.06
N ARG A 245 -10.67 -3.51 -9.01
CA ARG A 245 -11.45 -3.69 -7.78
C ARG A 245 -10.60 -4.32 -6.67
N LEU A 246 -9.87 -5.39 -6.95
CA LEU A 246 -9.04 -6.09 -5.96
C LEU A 246 -7.93 -5.18 -5.41
N LYS A 247 -7.24 -4.44 -6.29
CA LYS A 247 -6.22 -3.45 -5.88
C LYS A 247 -6.82 -2.32 -5.05
N ALA A 248 -8.04 -1.88 -5.35
CA ALA A 248 -8.71 -0.87 -4.54
C ALA A 248 -9.09 -1.38 -3.15
N GLY A 249 -9.55 -2.63 -3.04
CA GLY A 249 -9.77 -3.27 -1.75
C GLY A 249 -8.47 -3.37 -0.95
N ALA A 250 -7.37 -3.76 -1.61
CA ALA A 250 -6.03 -3.74 -1.02
C ALA A 250 -5.58 -2.34 -0.59
N LEU A 251 -5.92 -1.29 -1.34
CA LEU A 251 -5.61 0.09 -0.96
C LEU A 251 -6.32 0.49 0.33
N TRP A 252 -7.57 0.08 0.49
CA TRP A 252 -8.31 0.26 1.75
C TRP A 252 -7.68 -0.51 2.91
N TRP A 253 -7.32 -1.78 2.69
CA TRP A 253 -6.61 -2.58 3.69
C TRP A 253 -5.31 -1.91 4.11
N LEU A 254 -4.48 -1.51 3.15
CA LEU A 254 -3.22 -0.82 3.44
C LEU A 254 -3.47 0.46 4.24
N SER A 255 -4.44 1.27 3.84
CA SER A 255 -4.78 2.51 4.54
C SER A 255 -5.25 2.22 5.97
N ALA A 256 -6.07 1.21 6.20
CA ALA A 256 -6.45 0.79 7.55
C ALA A 256 -5.25 0.33 8.39
N ARG A 257 -4.32 -0.44 7.80
CA ARG A 257 -3.08 -0.86 8.47
C ARG A 257 -2.21 0.35 8.84
N LEU A 258 -2.07 1.33 7.95
CA LEU A 258 -1.33 2.56 8.19
C LEU A 258 -1.99 3.44 9.26
N ALA A 259 -3.31 3.42 9.37
CA ALA A 259 -4.05 4.09 10.43
C ALA A 259 -3.87 3.45 11.82
N GLY A 260 -3.30 2.24 11.89
CA GLY A 260 -3.01 1.53 13.14
C GLY A 260 -3.71 0.19 13.31
N TRP A 261 -4.46 -0.29 12.30
CA TRP A 261 -5.04 -1.62 12.36
C TRP A 261 -3.95 -2.69 12.28
N GLU A 262 -3.93 -3.62 13.24
CA GLU A 262 -2.95 -4.72 13.24
C GLU A 262 -3.17 -5.72 12.09
N GLY A 263 -4.38 -5.75 11.51
CA GLY A 263 -4.80 -6.68 10.47
C GLY A 263 -5.37 -7.99 11.02
N GLY A 264 -6.16 -8.68 10.20
CA GLY A 264 -6.88 -9.89 10.59
C GLY A 264 -8.22 -9.60 11.26
N ALA A 265 -9.08 -10.62 11.34
CA ALA A 265 -10.38 -10.56 11.97
C ALA A 265 -10.26 -10.58 13.50
N ASP A 266 -9.60 -9.59 14.10
CA ASP A 266 -9.59 -9.48 15.55
C ASP A 266 -10.92 -8.92 16.06
N ALA A 267 -11.76 -9.89 16.42
CA ALA A 267 -12.45 -9.99 17.70
C ALA A 267 -13.13 -8.70 18.19
N THR A 268 -14.44 -8.64 17.94
CA THR A 268 -15.39 -7.92 18.78
C THR A 268 -14.99 -8.05 20.27
N PRO A 269 -14.98 -6.94 21.05
CA PRO A 269 -14.60 -6.97 22.46
C PRO A 269 -15.41 -7.96 23.31
#